data_AF-A0A3D1YIY9-F1
#
_entry.id   AF-A0A3D1YIY9-F1
#
_cell.length_a   1.000
_cell.length_b   1.000
_cell.length_c   1.000
_cell.angle_alpha   90.00
_cell.angle_beta   90.00
_cell.angle_gamma   90.00
#
_symmetry.space_group_name_H-M   'P 1'
#
loop_
_entity.id
_entity.type
_entity.pdbx_description
1 polymer ?
#
loop_
_entity_poly.entity_id
_entity_poly.type
_entity_poly.pdbx_seq_one_letter_code
_entity_poly.pdbx_strand_id
1 'polypeptide(L)' 'ATKLDKINRSQVQKHVKMIKEGLQVVKGTIVIPYSAQTKQGREEIYDLLDSYLI' A
#
# COMPACT_ATOMS: atom_id res chain seq x y z
N ALA A 1 0.43 -0.23 -3.89
CA ALA A 1 1.28 -1.19 -4.63
C ALA A 1 0.50 -2.48 -4.85
N THR A 2 0.22 -2.89 -6.09
CA THR A 2 -0.62 -4.08 -6.38
C THR A 2 0.22 -5.37 -6.47
N LYS A 3 -0.41 -6.54 -6.29
CA LYS A 3 0.20 -7.90 -6.33
C LYS A 3 1.07 -8.25 -5.11
N LEU A 4 0.64 -7.82 -3.91
CA LEU A 4 1.33 -8.11 -2.65
C LEU A 4 1.57 -9.62 -2.40
N ASP A 5 0.70 -10.48 -2.93
CA ASP A 5 0.82 -11.94 -2.86
C ASP A 5 2.11 -12.51 -3.47
N LYS A 6 2.83 -11.73 -4.29
CA LYS A 6 4.10 -12.13 -4.89
C LYS A 6 5.33 -11.69 -4.09
N ILE A 7 5.15 -11.03 -2.95
CA ILE A 7 6.24 -10.48 -2.15
C ILE A 7 6.27 -11.19 -0.80
N ASN A 8 7.47 -11.62 -0.37
CA ASN A 8 7.65 -12.16 0.98
C ASN A 8 7.27 -11.11 2.03
N ARG A 9 6.53 -11.50 3.08
CA ARG A 9 6.04 -10.58 4.11
C ARG A 9 7.15 -9.70 4.71
N SER A 10 8.34 -10.25 4.93
CA SER A 10 9.52 -9.52 5.43
C SER A 10 10.06 -8.45 4.48
N GLN A 11 9.79 -8.57 3.17
CA GLN A 11 10.29 -7.66 2.15
C GLN A 11 9.30 -6.54 1.81
N VAL A 12 8.08 -6.57 2.34
CA VAL A 12 7.02 -5.60 2.02
C VAL A 12 7.47 -4.17 2.32
N GLN A 13 8.03 -3.93 3.51
CA GLN A 13 8.51 -2.59 3.90
C GLN A 13 9.61 -2.07 2.97
N LYS A 14 10.55 -2.93 2.56
CA LYS A 14 11.61 -2.58 1.59
C LYS A 14 11.01 -2.12 0.27
N HIS A 15 10.03 -2.85 -0.27
CA HIS A 15 9.39 -2.49 -1.53
C HIS A 15 8.55 -1.22 -1.43
N VAL A 16 7.85 -1.01 -0.32
CA VAL A 16 7.13 0.25 -0.07
C VAL A 16 8.10 1.42 -0.06
N LYS A 17 9.26 1.29 0.58
CA LYS A 17 10.30 2.31 0.58
C LYS A 17 10.83 2.60 -0.84
N MET A 18 11.17 1.55 -1.59
CA MET A 18 11.63 1.70 -2.98
C MET A 18 10.61 2.43 -3.87
N ILE A 19 9.31 2.16 -3.71
CA ILE A 19 8.25 2.85 -4.45
C ILE A 19 8.17 4.32 -4.06
N LYS A 20 8.21 4.63 -2.75
CA LYS A 20 8.17 6.01 -2.26
C LYS A 20 9.35 6.84 -2.77
N GLU A 21 10.54 6.25 -2.74
CA GLU A 21 11.77 6.88 -3.23
C GLU A 21 11.77 7.03 -4.75
N GLY A 22 11.40 5.97 -5.49
CA GLY A 22 11.37 5.98 -6.95
C GLY A 22 10.34 6.94 -7.55
N LEU A 23 9.21 7.16 -6.86
CA LEU A 23 8.18 8.11 -7.26
C LEU A 23 8.36 9.51 -6.64
N GLN A 24 9.41 9.73 -5.84
CA GLN A 24 9.69 10.99 -5.16
C GLN A 24 8.45 11.57 -4.44
N VAL A 25 7.73 10.71 -3.72
CA VAL A 25 6.46 11.11 -3.12
C VAL A 25 6.66 12.19 -2.07
N VAL A 26 5.67 13.08 -1.94
CA VAL A 26 5.69 14.10 -0.89
C VAL A 26 5.52 13.45 0.49
N LYS A 27 6.02 14.14 1.52
CA LYS A 27 5.86 13.69 2.89
C LYS A 27 4.37 13.57 3.23
N GLY A 28 3.98 12.43 3.78
CA GLY A 28 2.57 12.14 4.09
C GLY A 28 1.83 11.35 3.01
N THR A 29 2.43 11.09 1.84
CA THR A 29 1.80 10.20 0.85
C THR A 29 1.59 8.80 1.43
N ILE A 30 0.31 8.39 1.46
CA ILE A 30 -0.13 7.08 1.91
C ILE A 30 0.11 6.07 0.78
N VAL A 31 0.78 4.96 1.11
CA VAL A 31 1.04 3.88 0.17
C VAL A 31 0.54 2.59 0.80
N ILE A 32 -0.57 2.07 0.28
CA ILE A 32 -1.18 0.83 0.76
C ILE A 32 -0.73 -0.33 -0.14
N PRO A 33 -0.06 -1.37 0.40
CA PRO A 33 0.19 -2.61 -0.31
C PRO A 33 -1.11 -3.42 -0.43
N TYR A 34 -1.44 -3.85 -1.65
CA TYR A 34 -2.72 -4.51 -1.95
C TYR A 34 -2.52 -5.77 -2.81
N SER A 35 -3.32 -6.81 -2.56
CA SER A 35 -3.47 -7.95 -3.47
C SER A 35 -4.93 -8.15 -3.84
N ALA A 36 -5.22 -8.19 -5.14
CA ALA A 36 -6.55 -8.50 -5.64
C ALA A 36 -6.94 -9.98 -5.41
N GLN A 37 -5.94 -10.88 -5.35
CA GLN A 37 -6.16 -12.32 -5.21
C GLN A 37 -6.50 -12.70 -3.76
N THR A 38 -5.71 -12.22 -2.80
CA THR A 38 -5.94 -12.51 -1.38
C THR A 38 -6.81 -11.47 -0.68
N LYS A 39 -7.14 -10.36 -1.38
CA LYS A 39 -7.87 -9.20 -0.85
C LYS A 39 -7.15 -8.47 0.30
N GLN A 40 -5.87 -8.76 0.53
CA GLN A 40 -5.07 -8.08 1.55
C GLN A 40 -4.95 -6.58 1.26
N GLY A 41 -5.03 -5.76 2.31
CA GLY A 41 -4.98 -4.29 2.22
C GLY A 41 -6.32 -3.64 1.85
N ARG A 42 -7.41 -4.43 1.75
CA ARG A 42 -8.75 -3.92 1.44
C ARG A 42 -9.33 -3.06 2.57
N GLU A 43 -9.28 -3.53 3.82
CA GLU A 43 -9.83 -2.79 4.97
C GLU A 43 -9.17 -1.42 5.10
N GLU A 44 -7.83 -1.37 5.03
CA GLU A 44 -7.07 -0.12 5.09
C GLU A 44 -7.42 0.86 3.95
N ILE A 45 -7.84 0.36 2.79
CA ILE A 45 -8.36 1.20 1.70
C ILE A 45 -9.75 1.75 2.06
N TYR A 46 -10.64 0.93 2.61
CA TYR A 46 -11.97 1.39 3.03
C TYR A 46 -11.89 2.39 4.17
N ASP A 47 -11.07 2.12 5.19
CA ASP A 47 -10.82 3.07 6.29
C ASP A 47 -10.32 4.42 5.77
N LEU A 48 -9.43 4.40 4.77
CA LEU A 48 -8.95 5.61 4.12
C LEU A 48 -10.05 6.32 3.32
N LEU A 49 -10.89 5.57 2.59
CA LEU A 49 -12.01 6.15 1.85
C LEU A 49 -13.03 6.78 2.80
N ASP A 50 -13.38 6.11 3.88
CA ASP A 50 -14.29 6.62 4.91
C ASP A 50 -13.74 7.91 5.53
N SER A 51 -12.42 8.01 5.73
CA SER A 51 -11.78 9.24 6.22
C SER A 51 -11.90 10.45 5.28
N TYR A 52 -12.16 10.22 3.99
CA TYR A 52 -12.34 11.29 2.99
C TYR A 52 -13.80 11.62 2.68
N LEU A 53 -14.73 10.73 3.02
CA LEU A 53 -16.15 10.84 2.66
C LEU A 53 -17.05 11.35 3.80
N ILE A 54 -16.44 11.70 4.94
CA ILE A 54 -17.08 12.31 6.12
C ILE A 54 -16.64 13.77 6.22
#